data_AF-A0A2T2SDS6-F1
#
_entry.id   AF-A0A2T2SDS6-F1
#
_cell.length_a   1.000
_cell.length_b   1.000
_cell.length_c   1.000
_cell.angle_alpha   90.00
_cell.angle_beta   90.00
_cell.angle_gamma   90.00
#
_symmetry.space_group_name_H-M   'P 1'
#
loop_
_entity.id
_entity.type
_entity.pdbx_description
1 polymer ?
#
loop_
_entity_poly.entity_id
_entity_poly.type
_entity_poly.pdbx_seq_one_letter_code
_entity_poly.pdbx_strand_id
1 'polypeptide(L)'
;NLKRIVPNLVEWTREDGANYDELEELYGSVVNQWERYLGHAARHVGGVYETYKTYDQDGPVYESVSADKQREALRFLIRQAFRPPGWLVEADVLRRFEASGALERVREAQVNVVNMLLRPQRMARLLEAEAVADGEPYSLGAMLGDLRSGLWSELDEGGEIGPYRRNLQRGYLERMSHLLSEEAQPDDLPDGYEDHIIDTPVNVRQSDIRAYVRSELNTLREDVEQGLRRTSDDATRRHLEDVLVRVDDILETDE
;
A
#
# COMPACT_ATOMS: atom_id res chain seq x y z
N ASN A 1 -4.26 3.55 -20.02
CA ASN A 1 -3.69 4.79 -20.62
C ASN A 1 -2.21 4.96 -20.29
N LEU A 2 -1.79 5.05 -19.01
CA LEU A 2 -0.36 5.27 -18.67
C LEU A 2 0.60 4.24 -19.30
N LYS A 3 0.26 2.95 -19.25
CA LYS A 3 1.03 1.87 -19.91
C LYS A 3 1.19 2.01 -21.43
N ARG A 4 0.35 2.83 -22.09
CA ARG A 4 0.45 3.15 -23.52
C ARG A 4 1.26 4.42 -23.76
N ILE A 5 1.37 5.31 -22.77
CA ILE A 5 2.05 6.60 -22.89
C ILE A 5 3.56 6.41 -22.77
N VAL A 6 4.03 5.71 -21.72
CA VAL A 6 5.47 5.59 -21.40
C VAL A 6 6.31 5.11 -22.60
N PRO A 7 5.92 4.06 -23.35
CA PRO A 7 6.73 3.60 -24.48
C PRO A 7 6.86 4.61 -25.62
N ASN A 8 5.94 5.57 -25.70
CA ASN A 8 5.91 6.58 -26.75
C ASN A 8 6.57 7.90 -26.34
N LEU A 9 6.88 8.11 -25.05
CA LEU A 9 7.42 9.38 -24.56
C LEU A 9 8.70 9.78 -25.30
N VAL A 10 9.59 8.82 -25.53
CA VAL A 10 10.86 9.05 -26.25
C VAL A 10 10.65 9.66 -27.64
N GLU A 11 9.62 9.20 -28.37
CA GLU A 11 9.32 9.71 -29.71
C GLU A 11 8.53 11.02 -29.64
N TRP A 12 7.63 11.15 -28.66
CA TRP A 12 6.79 12.35 -28.51
C TRP A 12 7.54 13.58 -28.03
N THR A 13 8.61 13.41 -27.24
CA THR A 13 9.47 14.52 -26.77
C THR A 13 10.70 14.72 -27.65
N ARG A 14 10.69 14.19 -28.87
CA ARG A 14 11.83 14.31 -29.77
C ARG A 14 11.79 15.65 -30.49
N GLU A 15 12.79 16.48 -30.21
CA GLU A 15 13.04 17.73 -30.93
C GLU A 15 14.52 17.83 -31.35
N ASP A 16 14.76 18.28 -32.60
CA ASP A 16 16.11 18.39 -33.15
C ASP A 16 16.92 19.44 -32.36
N GLY A 17 18.00 18.99 -31.73
CA GLY A 17 18.89 19.84 -30.92
C GLY A 17 18.48 20.00 -29.46
N ALA A 18 17.35 19.42 -29.04
CA ALA A 18 16.94 19.38 -27.63
C ALA A 18 17.66 18.28 -26.83
N ASN A 19 17.71 18.45 -25.52
CA ASN A 19 18.16 17.42 -24.57
C ASN A 19 16.94 16.57 -24.09
N TYR A 20 17.12 15.77 -23.03
CA TYR A 20 16.08 14.86 -22.53
C TYR A 20 15.23 15.45 -21.38
N ASP A 21 15.30 16.76 -21.14
CA ASP A 21 14.61 17.38 -19.99
C ASP A 21 13.07 17.23 -20.11
N GLU A 22 12.52 17.41 -21.31
CA GLU A 22 11.08 17.21 -21.56
C GLU A 22 10.65 15.75 -21.36
N LEU A 23 11.51 14.79 -21.75
CA LEU A 23 11.27 13.36 -21.51
C LEU A 23 11.17 13.08 -20.01
N GLU A 24 12.11 13.61 -19.22
CA GLU A 24 12.13 13.46 -17.77
C GLU A 24 10.88 14.08 -17.13
N GLU A 25 10.50 15.29 -17.55
CA GLU A 25 9.32 16.00 -17.04
C GLU A 25 8.02 15.22 -17.30
N LEU A 26 7.80 14.77 -18.54
CA LEU A 26 6.60 14.01 -18.90
C LEU A 26 6.59 12.63 -18.24
N TYR A 27 7.74 11.99 -18.09
CA TYR A 27 7.87 10.75 -17.33
C TYR A 27 7.45 10.96 -15.86
N GLY A 28 7.96 12.01 -15.21
CA GLY A 28 7.57 12.40 -13.85
C GLY A 28 6.08 12.66 -13.71
N SER A 29 5.47 13.33 -14.70
CA SER A 29 4.02 13.54 -14.76
C SER A 29 3.23 12.23 -14.84
N VAL A 30 3.73 11.22 -15.57
CA VAL A 30 3.12 9.89 -15.62
C VAL A 30 3.19 9.18 -14.26
N VAL A 31 4.33 9.27 -13.57
CA VAL A 31 4.50 8.70 -12.22
C VAL A 31 3.51 9.34 -11.25
N ASN A 32 3.44 10.67 -11.20
CA ASN A 32 2.50 11.41 -10.36
C ASN A 32 1.04 11.03 -10.65
N GLN A 33 0.70 10.83 -11.93
CA GLN A 33 -0.64 10.43 -12.31
C GLN A 33 -0.96 8.98 -11.92
N TRP A 34 0.04 8.08 -11.96
CA TRP A 34 -0.10 6.72 -11.46
C TRP A 34 -0.38 6.73 -9.96
N GLU A 35 0.42 7.45 -9.17
CA GLU A 35 0.20 7.60 -7.72
C GLU A 35 -1.19 8.14 -7.39
N ARG A 36 -1.65 9.17 -8.11
CA ARG A 36 -2.99 9.73 -7.92
C ARG A 36 -4.09 8.67 -8.13
N TYR A 37 -3.98 7.85 -9.17
CA TYR A 37 -4.94 6.76 -9.41
C TYR A 37 -4.92 5.70 -8.31
N LEU A 38 -3.73 5.35 -7.82
CA LEU A 38 -3.60 4.41 -6.70
C LEU A 38 -4.20 5.00 -5.41
N GLY A 39 -3.96 6.28 -5.13
CA GLY A 39 -4.55 6.99 -4.00
C GLY A 39 -6.09 7.00 -4.05
N HIS A 40 -6.68 7.22 -5.22
CA HIS A 40 -8.14 7.14 -5.39
C HIS A 40 -8.69 5.74 -5.10
N ALA A 41 -8.04 4.69 -5.60
CA ALA A 41 -8.45 3.32 -5.30
C ALA A 41 -8.32 3.00 -3.80
N ALA A 42 -7.24 3.45 -3.16
CA ALA A 42 -7.02 3.26 -1.73
C ALA A 42 -8.09 3.92 -0.84
N ARG A 43 -8.76 4.99 -1.30
CA ARG A 43 -9.87 5.62 -0.55
C ARG A 43 -11.11 4.72 -0.41
N HIS A 44 -11.28 3.71 -1.26
CA HIS A 44 -12.40 2.78 -1.12
C HIS A 44 -12.21 1.80 0.04
N VAL A 45 -10.97 1.44 0.38
CA VAL A 45 -10.68 0.52 1.48
C VAL A 45 -10.86 1.26 2.82
N GLY A 46 -11.71 0.74 3.69
CA GLY A 46 -12.16 1.42 4.92
C GLY A 46 -12.73 2.81 4.64
N GLY A 47 -13.35 3.00 3.47
CA GLY A 47 -13.98 4.25 3.07
C GLY A 47 -15.41 4.36 3.59
N VAL A 48 -15.88 5.60 3.76
CA VAL A 48 -17.25 5.93 4.17
C VAL A 48 -17.80 6.96 3.19
N TYR A 49 -19.04 6.76 2.76
CA TYR A 49 -19.84 7.73 2.02
C TYR A 49 -20.57 8.63 3.01
N GLU A 50 -20.48 9.93 2.78
CA GLU A 50 -21.33 10.92 3.43
C GLU A 50 -22.38 11.39 2.43
N THR A 51 -23.65 11.30 2.81
CA THR A 51 -24.77 11.84 2.05
C THR A 51 -25.42 12.94 2.88
N TYR A 52 -25.31 14.19 2.43
CA TYR A 52 -26.00 15.31 3.06
C TYR A 52 -27.52 15.12 2.98
N LYS A 53 -28.15 15.01 4.16
CA LYS A 53 -29.59 14.76 4.29
C LYS A 53 -30.24 15.72 5.27
N THR A 54 -31.52 15.99 5.06
CA THR A 54 -32.40 16.64 6.04
C THR A 54 -33.13 15.58 6.89
N TYR A 55 -33.71 15.98 8.03
CA TYR A 55 -34.44 15.07 8.94
C TYR A 55 -35.56 14.26 8.26
N ASP A 56 -36.16 14.79 7.19
CA ASP A 56 -37.25 14.13 6.47
C ASP A 56 -36.78 13.14 5.39
N GLN A 57 -35.47 12.95 5.21
CA GLN A 57 -34.91 12.02 4.22
C GLN A 57 -34.45 10.71 4.88
N ASP A 58 -34.90 9.59 4.34
CA ASP A 58 -34.63 8.26 4.89
C ASP A 58 -33.15 7.82 4.78
N GLY A 59 -32.77 6.91 5.68
CA GLY A 59 -31.48 6.22 5.70
C GLY A 59 -30.33 7.01 6.34
N PRO A 60 -29.17 6.37 6.56
CA PRO A 60 -28.07 7.00 7.29
C PRO A 60 -27.39 8.12 6.47
N VAL A 61 -26.79 9.08 7.17
CA VAL A 61 -25.90 10.10 6.56
C VAL A 61 -24.56 9.47 6.17
N TYR A 62 -24.03 8.59 7.03
CA TYR A 62 -22.77 7.91 6.81
C TYR A 62 -22.99 6.43 6.54
N GLU A 63 -22.38 5.93 5.46
CA GLU A 63 -22.46 4.52 5.07
C GLU A 63 -21.07 4.03 4.66
N SER A 64 -20.62 2.91 5.22
CA SER A 64 -19.36 2.29 4.80
C SER A 64 -19.44 1.86 3.33
N VAL A 65 -18.32 1.98 2.61
CA VAL A 65 -18.20 1.39 1.27
C VAL A 65 -18.48 -0.12 1.38
N SER A 66 -19.30 -0.66 0.47
CA SER A 66 -19.68 -2.08 0.52
C SER A 66 -18.45 -3.01 0.50
N ALA A 67 -18.53 -4.12 1.24
CA ALA A 67 -17.42 -5.06 1.40
C ALA A 67 -16.83 -5.53 0.05
N ASP A 68 -17.69 -5.81 -0.93
CA ASP A 68 -17.27 -6.22 -2.28
C ASP A 68 -16.45 -5.14 -2.99
N LYS A 69 -16.86 -3.88 -2.88
CA LYS A 69 -16.15 -2.76 -3.51
C LYS A 69 -14.82 -2.49 -2.82
N GLN A 70 -14.73 -2.67 -1.50
CA GLN A 70 -13.47 -2.60 -0.77
C GLN A 70 -12.49 -3.70 -1.22
N ARG A 71 -12.96 -4.96 -1.30
CA ARG A 71 -12.17 -6.10 -1.80
C ARG A 71 -11.74 -5.89 -3.25
N GLU A 72 -12.62 -5.39 -4.12
CA GLU A 72 -12.29 -5.08 -5.50
C GLU A 72 -11.18 -4.02 -5.58
N ALA A 73 -11.30 -2.95 -4.79
CA ALA A 73 -10.30 -1.89 -4.72
C ALA A 73 -8.94 -2.41 -4.23
N LEU A 74 -8.90 -3.24 -3.19
CA LEU A 74 -7.65 -3.81 -2.71
C LEU A 74 -7.02 -4.74 -3.78
N ARG A 75 -7.82 -5.60 -4.42
CA ARG A 75 -7.34 -6.44 -5.53
C ARG A 75 -6.81 -5.60 -6.69
N PHE A 76 -7.42 -4.46 -6.98
CA PHE A 76 -6.91 -3.52 -7.98
C PHE A 76 -5.52 -2.99 -7.57
N LEU A 77 -5.35 -2.56 -6.33
CA LEU A 77 -4.06 -2.09 -5.80
C LEU A 77 -3.00 -3.18 -5.83
N ILE A 78 -3.33 -4.41 -5.42
CA ILE A 78 -2.40 -5.55 -5.51
C ILE A 78 -1.93 -5.76 -6.96
N ARG A 79 -2.84 -5.67 -7.94
CA ARG A 79 -2.50 -5.85 -9.36
C ARG A 79 -1.75 -4.68 -9.99
N GLN A 80 -2.06 -3.43 -9.61
CA GLN A 80 -1.57 -2.24 -10.30
C GLN A 80 -0.50 -1.45 -9.54
N ALA A 81 -0.47 -1.54 -8.22
CA ALA A 81 0.55 -0.92 -7.38
C ALA A 81 1.68 -1.91 -7.08
N PHE A 82 1.35 -3.07 -6.51
CA PHE A 82 2.34 -3.89 -5.80
C PHE A 82 3.14 -4.85 -6.68
N ARG A 83 2.73 -5.07 -7.93
CA ARG A 83 3.52 -5.83 -8.91
C ARG A 83 4.65 -4.96 -9.49
N PRO A 84 5.78 -5.55 -9.93
CA PRO A 84 6.82 -4.80 -10.62
C PRO A 84 6.24 -4.08 -11.86
N PRO A 85 6.34 -2.73 -11.94
CA PRO A 85 5.72 -1.99 -13.03
C PRO A 85 6.64 -1.97 -14.24
N GLY A 86 6.77 -3.09 -14.95
CA GLY A 86 7.70 -3.22 -16.09
C GLY A 86 7.54 -2.14 -17.18
N TRP A 87 6.31 -1.67 -17.40
CA TRP A 87 5.97 -0.57 -18.32
C TRP A 87 6.47 0.81 -17.87
N LEU A 88 6.80 0.96 -16.60
CA LEU A 88 7.29 2.20 -16.01
C LEU A 88 8.82 2.19 -15.93
N VAL A 89 9.42 1.02 -15.70
CA VAL A 89 10.87 0.88 -15.50
C VAL A 89 11.63 0.41 -16.74
N GLU A 90 11.20 0.89 -17.91
CA GLU A 90 11.80 0.52 -19.19
C GLU A 90 13.20 1.15 -19.35
N ALA A 91 14.23 0.30 -19.44
CA ALA A 91 15.62 0.74 -19.47
C ALA A 91 15.94 1.69 -20.64
N ASP A 92 15.31 1.50 -21.79
CA ASP A 92 15.51 2.34 -22.99
C ASP A 92 14.94 3.76 -22.84
N VAL A 93 14.03 3.96 -21.89
CA VAL A 93 13.49 5.28 -21.52
C VAL A 93 14.34 5.88 -20.42
N LEU A 94 14.53 5.15 -19.30
CA LEU A 94 15.20 5.66 -18.11
C LEU A 94 16.66 6.06 -18.36
N ARG A 95 17.43 5.25 -19.11
CA ARG A 95 18.86 5.52 -19.36
C ARG A 95 19.12 6.78 -20.20
N ARG A 96 18.07 7.44 -20.71
CA ARG A 96 18.19 8.69 -21.46
C ARG A 96 18.32 9.91 -20.56
N PHE A 97 17.78 9.87 -19.35
CA PHE A 97 17.76 11.01 -18.43
C PHE A 97 18.29 10.69 -17.02
N GLU A 98 18.34 9.42 -16.60
CA GLU A 98 18.85 9.04 -15.28
C GLU A 98 19.90 7.90 -15.32
N ALA A 99 20.87 7.97 -14.43
CA ALA A 99 21.86 6.92 -14.21
C ALA A 99 21.39 5.86 -13.20
N SER A 100 20.56 6.28 -12.24
CA SER A 100 19.95 5.47 -11.18
C SER A 100 18.77 6.26 -10.58
N GLY A 101 17.85 5.58 -9.89
CA GLY A 101 16.73 6.23 -9.20
C GLY A 101 15.37 5.54 -9.42
N ALA A 102 15.14 4.90 -10.57
CA ALA A 102 13.88 4.21 -10.84
C ALA A 102 13.45 3.19 -9.76
N LEU A 103 14.39 2.44 -9.19
CA LEU A 103 14.08 1.49 -8.12
C LEU A 103 13.50 2.18 -6.88
N GLU A 104 14.10 3.31 -6.50
CA GLU A 104 13.71 4.10 -5.34
C GLU A 104 12.38 4.82 -5.58
N ARG A 105 12.22 5.47 -6.74
CA ARG A 105 10.97 6.12 -7.14
C ARG A 105 9.77 5.16 -7.13
N VAL A 106 9.95 3.95 -7.65
CA VAL A 106 8.88 2.92 -7.61
C VAL A 106 8.61 2.46 -6.18
N ARG A 107 9.66 2.27 -5.37
CA ARG A 107 9.49 1.92 -3.96
C ARG A 107 8.66 2.97 -3.23
N GLU A 108 9.02 4.24 -3.32
CA GLU A 108 8.29 5.34 -2.68
C GLU A 108 6.81 5.32 -3.05
N ALA A 109 6.49 5.26 -4.35
CA ALA A 109 5.12 5.18 -4.82
C ALA A 109 4.35 3.97 -4.25
N GLN A 110 4.95 2.78 -4.23
CA GLN A 110 4.32 1.57 -3.71
C GLN A 110 4.15 1.60 -2.19
N VAL A 111 5.18 2.03 -1.45
CA VAL A 111 5.15 2.13 0.01
C VAL A 111 4.17 3.21 0.46
N ASN A 112 4.04 4.31 -0.27
CA ASN A 112 3.01 5.32 -0.01
C ASN A 112 1.60 4.72 -0.04
N VAL A 113 1.33 3.78 -0.95
CA VAL A 113 0.03 3.06 -0.99
C VAL A 113 -0.15 2.15 0.22
N VAL A 114 0.89 1.43 0.63
CA VAL A 114 0.86 0.61 1.87
C VAL A 114 0.58 1.50 3.08
N ASN A 115 1.29 2.62 3.21
CA ASN A 115 1.11 3.59 4.29
C ASN A 115 -0.31 4.16 4.30
N MET A 116 -0.88 4.48 3.13
CA MET A 116 -2.27 4.89 3.02
C MET A 116 -3.21 3.78 3.53
N LEU A 117 -3.08 2.54 3.04
CA LEU A 117 -3.91 1.39 3.42
C LEU A 117 -3.87 1.10 4.92
N LEU A 118 -2.71 1.31 5.54
CA LEU A 118 -2.45 0.98 6.93
C LEU A 118 -2.50 2.19 7.86
N ARG A 119 -3.22 3.28 7.50
CA ARG A 119 -3.44 4.41 8.41
C ARG A 119 -4.31 3.99 9.61
N PRO A 120 -3.98 4.39 10.86
CA PRO A 120 -4.74 4.00 12.03
C PRO A 120 -6.23 4.33 11.94
N GLN A 121 -6.56 5.53 11.43
CA GLN A 121 -7.95 5.98 11.25
C GLN A 121 -8.73 5.05 10.32
N ARG A 122 -8.08 4.54 9.27
CA ARG A 122 -8.73 3.59 8.35
C ARG A 122 -8.95 2.24 9.01
N MET A 123 -7.97 1.77 9.78
CA MET A 123 -8.09 0.52 10.52
C MET A 123 -9.18 0.62 11.59
N ALA A 124 -9.29 1.77 12.27
CA ALA A 124 -10.36 2.07 13.20
C ALA A 124 -11.74 2.06 12.53
N ARG A 125 -11.90 2.68 11.34
CA ARG A 125 -13.16 2.60 10.58
C ARG A 125 -13.54 1.18 10.19
N LEU A 126 -12.57 0.31 9.88
CA LEU A 126 -12.85 -1.10 9.59
C LEU A 126 -13.32 -1.86 10.84
N LEU A 127 -12.68 -1.60 12.00
CA LEU A 127 -13.11 -2.14 13.29
C LEU A 127 -14.51 -1.66 13.69
N GLU A 128 -14.78 -0.37 13.51
CA GLU A 128 -16.09 0.22 13.81
C GLU A 128 -17.18 -0.36 12.89
N ALA A 129 -16.90 -0.45 11.57
CA ALA A 129 -17.81 -1.08 10.62
C ALA A 129 -18.08 -2.54 10.98
N GLU A 130 -17.09 -3.27 11.51
CA GLU A 130 -17.26 -4.63 12.04
C GLU A 130 -18.16 -4.68 13.28
N ALA A 131 -17.98 -3.75 14.21
CA ALA A 131 -18.75 -3.70 15.45
C ALA A 131 -20.23 -3.34 15.25
N VAL A 132 -20.57 -2.57 14.21
CA VAL A 132 -21.93 -2.06 13.99
C VAL A 132 -22.68 -2.72 12.83
N ALA A 133 -22.03 -3.58 12.04
CA ALA A 133 -22.67 -4.20 10.88
C ALA A 133 -23.73 -5.24 11.28
N ASP A 134 -24.89 -5.16 10.64
CA ASP A 134 -25.93 -6.20 10.66
C ASP A 134 -25.65 -7.37 9.68
N GLY A 135 -24.50 -7.36 9.00
CA GLY A 135 -24.12 -8.33 7.95
C GLY A 135 -22.65 -8.75 8.04
N GLU A 136 -22.05 -9.15 6.90
CA GLU A 136 -20.63 -9.52 6.84
C GLU A 136 -19.80 -8.37 6.22
N PRO A 137 -19.23 -7.48 7.05
CA PRO A 137 -18.41 -6.38 6.56
C PRO A 137 -17.05 -6.89 6.06
N TYR A 138 -16.33 -6.02 5.35
CA TYR A 138 -14.91 -6.28 5.11
C TYR A 138 -14.14 -5.90 6.38
N SER A 139 -13.86 -6.90 7.23
CA SER A 139 -13.20 -6.69 8.52
C SER A 139 -11.73 -6.25 8.37
N LEU A 140 -11.17 -5.72 9.45
CA LEU A 140 -9.75 -5.36 9.50
C LEU A 140 -8.86 -6.58 9.23
N GLY A 141 -9.16 -7.73 9.85
CA GLY A 141 -8.42 -8.97 9.66
C GLY A 141 -8.45 -9.45 8.20
N ALA A 142 -9.62 -9.40 7.55
CA ALA A 142 -9.73 -9.78 6.14
C ALA A 142 -8.90 -8.84 5.23
N MET A 143 -8.92 -7.53 5.51
CA MET A 143 -8.13 -6.55 4.75
C MET A 143 -6.63 -6.77 4.90
N LEU A 144 -6.16 -7.00 6.13
CA LEU A 144 -4.75 -7.26 6.41
C LEU A 144 -4.27 -8.57 5.78
N GLY A 145 -5.05 -9.65 5.91
CA GLY A 145 -4.74 -10.94 5.29
C GLY A 145 -4.66 -10.84 3.77
N ASP A 146 -5.64 -10.22 3.12
CA ASP A 146 -5.63 -10.00 1.66
C ASP A 146 -4.41 -9.16 1.21
N LEU A 147 -4.06 -8.13 1.98
CA LEU A 147 -2.88 -7.30 1.73
C LEU A 147 -1.59 -8.12 1.87
N ARG A 148 -1.44 -8.88 2.96
CA ARG A 148 -0.28 -9.77 3.20
C ARG A 148 -0.12 -10.74 2.04
N SER A 149 -1.17 -11.47 1.66
CA SER A 149 -1.12 -12.40 0.53
C SER A 149 -0.72 -11.71 -0.79
N GLY A 150 -1.18 -10.48 -1.03
CA GLY A 150 -0.77 -9.71 -2.21
C GLY A 150 0.68 -9.23 -2.19
N LEU A 151 1.21 -8.84 -1.02
CA LEU A 151 2.58 -8.37 -0.85
C LEU A 151 3.61 -9.50 -0.83
N TRP A 152 3.19 -10.71 -0.45
CA TRP A 152 4.05 -11.87 -0.25
C TRP A 152 3.69 -13.07 -1.13
N SER A 153 2.99 -12.82 -2.25
CA SER A 153 2.50 -13.85 -3.18
C SER A 153 3.56 -14.84 -3.68
N GLU A 154 4.83 -14.44 -3.68
CA GLU A 154 5.96 -15.27 -4.09
C GLU A 154 6.25 -16.42 -3.11
N LEU A 155 5.83 -16.31 -1.83
CA LEU A 155 6.08 -17.33 -0.80
C LEU A 155 5.32 -18.64 -1.05
N ASP A 156 4.13 -18.55 -1.65
CA ASP A 156 3.25 -19.70 -1.90
C ASP A 156 3.89 -20.69 -2.89
N GLU A 157 4.50 -20.15 -3.94
CA GLU A 157 5.09 -20.93 -5.04
C GLU A 157 6.62 -21.08 -4.91
N GLY A 158 7.24 -20.46 -3.90
CA GLY A 158 8.70 -20.39 -3.78
C GLY A 158 9.37 -19.58 -4.90
N GLY A 159 8.63 -18.62 -5.47
CA GLY A 159 9.06 -17.80 -6.61
C GLY A 159 10.21 -16.86 -6.27
N GLU A 160 10.93 -16.41 -7.29
CA GLU A 160 11.98 -15.40 -7.14
C GLU A 160 11.37 -14.05 -6.73
N ILE A 161 11.90 -13.46 -5.66
CA ILE A 161 11.47 -12.14 -5.20
C ILE A 161 12.42 -11.09 -5.78
N GLY A 162 12.00 -10.41 -6.84
CA GLY A 162 12.78 -9.36 -7.51
C GLY A 162 13.00 -8.09 -6.65
N PRO A 163 13.96 -7.23 -7.01
CA PRO A 163 14.37 -6.07 -6.19
C PRO A 163 13.24 -5.10 -5.84
N TYR A 164 12.33 -4.81 -6.79
CA TYR A 164 11.16 -3.96 -6.52
C TYR A 164 10.26 -4.55 -5.43
N ARG A 165 10.03 -5.87 -5.46
CA ARG A 165 9.19 -6.58 -4.49
C ARG A 165 9.85 -6.63 -3.12
N ARG A 166 11.15 -6.93 -3.05
CA ARG A 166 11.91 -6.89 -1.80
C ARG A 166 11.89 -5.51 -1.13
N ASN A 167 11.96 -4.43 -1.92
CA ASN A 167 11.91 -3.07 -1.38
C ASN A 167 10.52 -2.73 -0.83
N LEU A 168 9.46 -3.10 -1.55
CA LEU A 168 8.08 -2.95 -1.08
C LEU A 168 7.83 -3.75 0.20
N GLN A 169 8.30 -5.00 0.26
CA GLN A 169 8.17 -5.86 1.43
C GLN A 169 8.90 -5.29 2.66
N ARG A 170 10.08 -4.69 2.48
CA ARG A 170 10.77 -3.95 3.56
C ARG A 170 9.97 -2.74 4.03
N GLY A 171 9.45 -1.93 3.11
CA GLY A 171 8.61 -0.79 3.47
C GLY A 171 7.32 -1.19 4.19
N TYR A 172 6.75 -2.36 3.87
CA TYR A 172 5.65 -2.94 4.64
C TYR A 172 6.05 -3.28 6.08
N LEU A 173 7.20 -3.93 6.29
CA LEU A 173 7.70 -4.24 7.63
C LEU A 173 7.98 -2.97 8.44
N GLU A 174 8.55 -1.93 7.83
CA GLU A 174 8.73 -0.62 8.46
C GLU A 174 7.38 -0.02 8.89
N ARG A 175 6.35 -0.14 8.05
CA ARG A 175 4.99 0.30 8.41
C ARG A 175 4.40 -0.51 9.56
N MET A 176 4.57 -1.82 9.58
CA MET A 176 4.09 -2.69 10.66
C MET A 176 4.80 -2.40 11.98
N SER A 177 6.12 -2.16 11.93
CA SER A 177 6.92 -1.72 13.07
C SER A 177 6.39 -0.41 13.66
N HIS A 178 6.16 0.60 12.82
CA HIS A 178 5.59 1.86 13.26
C HIS A 178 4.20 1.69 13.90
N LEU A 179 3.36 0.78 13.42
CA LEU A 179 2.03 0.56 14.01
C LEU A 179 2.05 -0.10 15.40
N LEU A 180 3.16 -0.74 15.78
CA LEU A 180 3.35 -1.25 17.14
C LEU A 180 3.95 -0.19 18.08
N SER A 181 4.67 0.80 17.56
CA SER A 181 5.35 1.80 18.38
C SER A 181 4.38 2.75 19.12
N GLU A 182 4.89 3.45 20.14
CA GLU A 182 4.12 4.46 20.86
C GLU A 182 3.71 5.65 19.97
N GLU A 183 4.47 5.89 18.89
CA GLU A 183 4.31 6.98 17.93
C GLU A 183 3.21 6.70 16.89
N ALA A 184 2.58 5.53 16.91
CA ALA A 184 1.57 5.09 15.95
C ALA A 184 0.26 5.91 15.97
N GLN A 185 0.22 7.08 16.58
CA GLN A 185 -0.99 7.89 16.67
C GLN A 185 -1.30 8.59 15.34
N PRO A 186 -2.58 8.87 15.06
CA PRO A 186 -2.99 9.88 14.08
C PRO A 186 -2.12 11.13 14.10
N ASP A 187 -1.62 11.55 12.93
CA ASP A 187 -1.08 12.90 12.77
C ASP A 187 -2.20 13.92 13.03
N ASP A 188 -1.85 15.03 13.69
CA ASP A 188 -2.75 16.17 13.81
C ASP A 188 -3.11 16.71 12.42
N LEU A 189 -4.38 17.04 12.24
CA LEU A 189 -4.85 17.65 11.00
C LEU A 189 -4.37 19.11 10.95
N PRO A 190 -3.86 19.60 9.80
CA PRO A 190 -3.58 21.01 9.65
C PRO A 190 -4.86 21.83 9.84
N ASP A 191 -4.75 22.98 10.50
CA ASP A 191 -5.87 23.90 10.74
C ASP A 191 -6.66 24.17 9.44
N GLY A 192 -7.99 24.02 9.51
CA GLY A 192 -8.91 24.29 8.39
C GLY A 192 -9.09 23.14 7.38
N TYR A 193 -8.49 21.98 7.59
CA TYR A 193 -8.76 20.78 6.78
C TYR A 193 -9.88 19.89 7.34
N GLU A 194 -10.33 20.16 8.56
CA GLU A 194 -11.33 19.39 9.30
C GLU A 194 -12.66 19.29 8.54
N ASP A 195 -13.08 20.36 7.87
CA ASP A 195 -14.33 20.44 7.09
C ASP A 195 -14.31 19.63 5.78
N HIS A 196 -13.16 19.09 5.39
CA HIS A 196 -12.96 18.43 4.10
C HIS A 196 -12.66 16.94 4.21
N ILE A 197 -12.60 16.41 5.44
CA ILE A 197 -12.28 15.02 5.70
C ILE A 197 -13.19 14.45 6.78
N ILE A 198 -13.47 13.16 6.69
CA ILE A 198 -14.09 12.42 7.78
C ILE A 198 -12.97 12.11 8.78
N ASP A 199 -12.89 12.91 9.84
CA ASP A 199 -12.03 12.61 10.97
C ASP A 199 -12.51 11.34 11.68
N THR A 200 -11.58 10.46 12.02
CA THR A 200 -11.89 9.21 12.73
C THR A 200 -11.01 9.15 13.97
N PRO A 201 -11.57 9.42 15.15
CA PRO A 201 -10.80 9.39 16.38
C PRO A 201 -10.32 7.96 16.65
N VAL A 202 -9.04 7.81 16.94
CA VAL A 202 -8.46 6.52 17.31
C VAL A 202 -7.31 6.73 18.28
N ASN A 203 -7.34 5.98 19.38
CA ASN A 203 -6.18 5.80 20.24
C ASN A 203 -5.60 4.41 19.95
N VAL A 204 -4.47 4.37 19.24
CA VAL A 204 -3.90 3.09 18.79
C VAL A 204 -3.56 2.17 19.96
N ARG A 205 -3.15 2.74 21.10
CA ARG A 205 -2.78 1.97 22.30
C ARG A 205 -3.96 1.29 22.98
N GLN A 206 -5.17 1.81 22.77
CA GLN A 206 -6.41 1.32 23.38
C GLN A 206 -7.34 0.68 22.34
N SER A 207 -6.79 0.32 21.18
CA SER A 207 -7.53 -0.31 20.08
C SER A 207 -6.94 -1.68 19.75
N ASP A 208 -7.74 -2.53 19.10
CA ASP A 208 -7.28 -3.84 18.64
C ASP A 208 -6.26 -3.77 17.49
N ILE A 209 -5.96 -2.58 16.97
CA ILE A 209 -5.00 -2.37 15.86
C ILE A 209 -3.68 -3.10 16.14
N ARG A 210 -3.08 -2.90 17.32
CA ARG A 210 -1.80 -3.54 17.68
C ARG A 210 -1.91 -5.07 17.78
N ALA A 211 -3.05 -5.58 18.25
CA ALA A 211 -3.29 -7.01 18.31
C ALA A 211 -3.36 -7.64 16.91
N TYR A 212 -4.08 -7.00 15.98
CA TYR A 212 -4.13 -7.42 14.58
C TYR A 212 -2.75 -7.35 13.90
N VAL A 213 -2.01 -6.25 14.08
CA VAL A 213 -0.66 -6.08 13.52
C VAL A 213 0.30 -7.15 14.04
N ARG A 214 0.27 -7.45 15.33
CA ARG A 214 1.07 -8.53 15.94
C ARG A 214 0.68 -9.90 15.37
N SER A 215 -0.62 -10.16 15.21
CA SER A 215 -1.09 -11.42 14.61
C SER A 215 -0.58 -11.58 13.18
N GLU A 216 -0.64 -10.52 12.38
CA GLU A 216 -0.16 -10.51 10.99
C GLU A 216 1.35 -10.75 10.87
N LEU A 217 2.14 -10.15 11.76
CA LEU A 217 3.59 -10.38 11.80
C LEU A 217 3.94 -11.82 12.18
N ASN A 218 3.21 -12.41 13.14
CA ASN A 218 3.39 -13.83 13.48
C ASN A 218 3.05 -14.75 12.31
N THR A 219 1.93 -14.50 11.62
CA THR A 219 1.60 -15.30 10.42
C THR A 219 2.62 -15.09 9.30
N LEU A 220 3.09 -13.86 9.09
CA LEU A 220 4.14 -13.59 8.11
C LEU A 220 5.44 -14.33 8.45
N ARG A 221 5.83 -14.40 9.73
CA ARG A 221 7.00 -15.15 10.17
C ARG A 221 6.90 -16.62 9.71
N GLU A 222 5.77 -17.26 9.97
CA GLU A 222 5.50 -18.64 9.56
C GLU A 222 5.50 -18.81 8.03
N ASP A 223 4.90 -17.87 7.30
CA ASP A 223 4.87 -17.88 5.84
C ASP A 223 6.30 -17.76 5.25
N VAL A 224 7.14 -16.91 5.84
CA VAL A 224 8.53 -16.70 5.41
C VAL A 224 9.42 -17.91 5.72
N GLU A 225 9.28 -18.51 6.91
CA GLU A 225 9.98 -19.75 7.25
C GLU A 225 9.67 -20.89 6.28
N GLN A 226 8.41 -20.98 5.84
CA GLN A 226 8.01 -21.94 4.82
C GLN A 226 8.58 -21.58 3.44
N GLY A 227 8.54 -20.30 3.06
CA GLY A 227 9.11 -19.79 1.81
C GLY A 227 10.61 -20.08 1.68
N LEU A 228 11.37 -19.94 2.76
CA LEU A 228 12.81 -20.27 2.81
C LEU A 228 13.10 -21.74 2.46
N ARG A 229 12.20 -22.66 2.85
CA ARG A 229 12.34 -24.08 2.53
C ARG A 229 12.04 -24.39 1.06
N ARG A 230 11.32 -23.50 0.37
CA ARG A 230 10.90 -23.69 -1.03
C ARG A 230 11.82 -22.99 -2.03
N THR A 231 12.45 -21.88 -1.65
CA THR A 231 13.25 -21.09 -2.59
C THR A 231 14.64 -21.67 -2.86
N SER A 232 15.00 -21.75 -4.14
CA SER A 232 16.36 -22.05 -4.59
C SER A 232 17.19 -20.80 -4.88
N ASP A 233 16.55 -19.65 -5.10
CA ASP A 233 17.22 -18.40 -5.45
C ASP A 233 17.96 -17.80 -4.25
N ASP A 234 19.23 -17.46 -4.49
CA ASP A 234 20.17 -17.02 -3.47
C ASP A 234 19.91 -15.57 -3.02
N ALA A 235 19.40 -14.72 -3.91
CA ALA A 235 18.99 -13.36 -3.54
C ALA A 235 17.70 -13.36 -2.71
N THR A 236 16.75 -14.22 -3.08
CA THR A 236 15.49 -14.44 -2.35
C THR A 236 15.76 -15.02 -0.97
N ARG A 237 16.63 -16.04 -0.85
CA ARG A 237 17.03 -16.62 0.44
C ARG A 237 17.57 -15.55 1.41
N ARG A 238 18.57 -14.76 0.98
CA ARG A 238 19.12 -13.68 1.82
C ARG A 238 18.08 -12.66 2.24
N HIS A 239 17.14 -12.37 1.35
CA HIS A 239 16.06 -11.44 1.67
C HIS A 239 15.12 -12.00 2.73
N LEU A 240 14.69 -13.26 2.60
CA LEU A 240 13.79 -13.88 3.55
C LEU A 240 14.45 -14.10 4.93
N GLU A 241 15.75 -14.39 4.96
CA GLU A 241 16.53 -14.41 6.21
C GLU A 241 16.56 -13.02 6.89
N ASP A 242 16.82 -11.94 6.14
CA ASP A 242 16.74 -10.55 6.64
C ASP A 242 15.31 -10.19 7.11
N VAL A 243 14.28 -10.68 6.44
CA VAL A 243 12.88 -10.48 6.83
C VAL A 243 12.57 -11.16 8.17
N LEU A 244 13.03 -12.39 8.40
CA LEU A 244 12.79 -13.08 9.68
C LEU A 244 13.41 -12.31 10.84
N VAL A 245 14.68 -11.88 10.70
CA VAL A 245 15.35 -11.08 11.73
C VAL A 245 14.55 -9.81 12.03
N ARG A 246 14.11 -9.08 10.99
CA ARG A 246 13.32 -7.86 11.17
C ARG A 246 11.98 -8.12 11.85
N VAL A 247 11.27 -9.19 11.48
CA VAL A 247 9.99 -9.54 12.11
C VAL A 247 10.20 -9.85 13.59
N ASP A 248 11.25 -10.62 13.92
CA ASP A 248 11.61 -10.94 15.30
C ASP A 248 11.96 -9.68 16.10
N ASP A 249 12.83 -8.81 15.57
CA ASP A 249 13.19 -7.53 16.19
C ASP A 249 11.95 -6.65 16.46
N ILE A 250 11.01 -6.59 15.50
CA ILE A 250 9.76 -5.82 15.64
C ILE A 250 8.88 -6.38 16.76
N LEU A 251 8.75 -7.71 16.83
CA LEU A 251 7.92 -8.39 17.83
C LEU A 251 8.51 -8.27 19.23
N GLU A 252 9.84 -8.30 19.36
CA GLU A 252 10.56 -8.14 20.63
C GLU A 252 10.53 -6.70 21.16
N THR A 253 10.60 -5.69 20.29
CA THR A 253 10.63 -4.27 20.70
C THR A 253 9.28 -3.80 21.29
N ASP A 254 8.19 -4.53 21.07
CA ASP A 254 6.85 -4.19 21.54
C ASP A 254 6.48 -4.79 22.92
N GLU A 255 7.37 -5.59 23.52
CA GLU A 255 7.22 -6.16 24.88
C GLU A 255 7.73 -5.20 25.97
#